data_AF-A0A7C6BWH5-F1
#
_entry.id   AF-A0A7C6BWH5-F1
#
_cell.length_a   1.000
_cell.length_b   1.000
_cell.length_c   1.000
_cell.angle_alpha   90.00
_cell.angle_beta   90.00
_cell.angle_gamma   90.00
#
_symmetry.space_group_name_H-M   'P 1'
#
loop_
_entity.id
_entity.type
_entity.pdbx_description
1 polymer ?
#
loop_
_entity_poly.entity_id
_entity_poly.type
_entity_poly.pdbx_seq_one_letter_code
_entity_poly.pdbx_strand_id
1 'polypeptide(L)'
;MKKIINLLLMYVIALTATAQNRQTVSIVEKDGVYFTDATQTQLYTGEYREYYENGSLKLEMQIKNGSPEGTYVVYFDNNKPKEIRSYKSGQFHGIWRSYNEDGLLISEAEYKNDKKHGTWRIWDENGVLRYEMHYNNGNKVGVWKMWNEKAELTGEKKY
;
A
#
# COMPACT_ATOMS: atom_id res chain seq x y z
N MET A 1 -3.75 75.51 3.22
CA MET A 1 -3.92 74.14 3.74
C MET A 1 -4.17 73.21 2.55
N LYS A 2 -3.30 72.20 2.38
CA LYS A 2 -3.41 71.07 1.42
C LYS A 2 -4.69 70.28 1.79
N LYS A 3 -5.44 69.59 0.92
CA LYS A 3 -5.12 68.41 0.08
C LYS A 3 -6.32 68.19 -0.88
N ILE A 4 -6.11 68.12 -2.20
CA ILE A 4 -5.94 66.91 -3.03
C ILE A 4 -7.21 66.04 -3.13
N ILE A 5 -7.75 66.06 -4.35
CA ILE A 5 -8.78 65.23 -4.97
C ILE A 5 -8.43 63.74 -4.81
N ASN A 6 -9.39 62.95 -4.30
CA ASN A 6 -9.34 61.49 -4.41
C ASN A 6 -10.57 61.00 -5.18
N LEU A 7 -10.33 60.75 -6.47
CA LEU A 7 -11.05 59.80 -7.31
C LEU A 7 -11.16 58.46 -6.54
N LEU A 8 -12.35 58.09 -6.05
CA LEU A 8 -12.61 56.69 -5.71
C LEU A 8 -13.26 56.04 -6.92
N LEU A 9 -12.38 55.70 -7.86
CA LEU A 9 -12.59 54.67 -8.87
C LEU A 9 -12.95 53.37 -8.12
N MET A 10 -14.23 53.06 -7.98
CA MET A 10 -14.67 51.72 -7.55
C MET A 10 -14.40 50.73 -8.69
N TYR A 11 -13.14 50.36 -8.84
CA TYR A 11 -12.71 49.12 -9.46
C TYR A 11 -11.70 48.51 -8.50
N VAL A 12 -12.20 47.79 -7.50
CA VAL A 12 -11.38 46.80 -6.80
C VAL A 12 -12.06 45.46 -6.99
N ILE A 13 -11.72 44.90 -8.15
CA ILE A 13 -11.30 43.51 -8.33
C ILE A 13 -12.38 42.50 -7.96
N ALA A 14 -13.06 42.04 -9.01
CA ALA A 14 -13.57 40.69 -9.10
C ALA A 14 -12.58 39.73 -8.43
N LEU A 15 -12.93 39.22 -7.26
CA LEU A 15 -12.38 37.98 -6.73
C LEU A 15 -12.91 36.88 -7.64
N THR A 16 -12.31 36.77 -8.82
CA THR A 16 -12.24 35.50 -9.50
C THR A 16 -11.62 34.56 -8.48
N ALA A 17 -12.40 33.60 -8.01
CA ALA A 17 -11.84 32.38 -7.49
C ALA A 17 -11.02 31.82 -8.64
N THR A 18 -9.73 32.16 -8.68
CA THR A 18 -8.79 31.39 -9.47
C THR A 18 -8.89 30.02 -8.83
N ALA A 19 -9.61 29.12 -9.51
CA ALA A 19 -9.38 27.70 -9.35
C ALA A 19 -7.86 27.58 -9.53
N GLN A 20 -7.14 27.48 -8.41
CA GLN A 20 -5.72 27.24 -8.44
C GLN A 20 -5.61 26.01 -9.30
N ASN A 21 -4.98 26.21 -10.46
CA ASN A 21 -4.70 25.18 -11.42
C ASN A 21 -3.92 24.12 -10.63
N ARG A 22 -4.65 23.14 -10.10
CA ARG A 22 -4.09 22.03 -9.37
C ARG A 22 -3.40 21.30 -10.49
N GLN A 23 -2.12 21.61 -10.70
CA GLN A 23 -1.28 20.78 -11.53
C GLN A 23 -1.52 19.39 -10.99
N THR A 24 -2.21 18.57 -11.79
CA THR A 24 -2.36 17.16 -11.49
C THR A 24 -0.94 16.65 -11.50
N VAL A 25 -0.36 16.54 -10.30
CA VAL A 25 0.96 15.95 -10.09
C VAL A 25 0.80 14.51 -10.55
N SER A 26 1.17 14.27 -11.80
CA SER A 26 1.18 12.92 -12.37
C SER A 26 2.41 12.25 -11.81
N ILE A 27 2.26 11.63 -10.64
CA ILE A 27 3.31 10.84 -10.01
C ILE A 27 3.73 9.78 -11.02
N VAL A 28 5.03 9.70 -11.31
CA VAL A 28 5.59 8.73 -12.25
C VAL A 28 6.36 7.70 -11.45
N GLU A 29 6.02 6.43 -11.63
CA GLU A 29 6.79 5.30 -11.14
C GLU A 29 7.74 4.84 -12.26
N LYS A 30 9.01 4.60 -11.90
CA LYS A 30 10.01 4.01 -12.77
C LYS A 30 10.97 3.18 -11.93
N ASP A 31 11.10 1.89 -12.27
CA ASP A 31 12.02 0.95 -11.63
C ASP A 31 11.84 0.88 -10.09
N GLY A 32 10.61 0.98 -9.61
CA GLY A 32 10.23 1.00 -8.20
C GLY A 32 10.39 2.35 -7.51
N VAL A 33 10.85 3.39 -8.23
CA VAL A 33 11.08 4.74 -7.71
C VAL A 33 9.99 5.70 -8.17
N TYR A 34 9.45 6.46 -7.23
CA TYR A 34 8.36 7.39 -7.48
C TYR A 34 8.86 8.84 -7.56
N PHE A 35 8.50 9.53 -8.63
CA PHE A 35 8.88 10.90 -8.93
C PHE A 35 7.65 11.81 -8.95
N THR A 36 7.86 13.11 -8.72
CA THR A 36 6.79 14.11 -8.74
C THR A 36 6.15 14.27 -10.12
N ASP A 37 6.90 13.96 -11.19
CA ASP A 37 6.46 14.16 -12.57
C ASP A 37 7.38 13.41 -13.56
N ALA A 38 7.04 13.52 -14.85
CA ALA A 38 7.74 12.86 -15.95
C ALA A 38 9.19 13.31 -16.16
N THR A 39 9.63 14.42 -15.56
CA THR A 39 11.05 14.83 -15.63
C THR A 39 11.97 13.91 -14.83
N GLN A 40 11.41 13.17 -13.87
CA GLN A 40 12.16 12.24 -13.00
C GLN A 40 13.32 12.92 -12.23
N THR A 41 13.17 14.22 -11.93
CA THR A 41 14.20 15.01 -11.25
C THR A 41 14.01 15.06 -9.74
N GLN A 42 12.76 15.01 -9.26
CA GLN A 42 12.42 15.12 -7.85
C GLN A 42 11.69 13.86 -7.37
N LEU A 43 12.18 13.28 -6.27
CA LEU A 43 11.57 12.12 -5.63
C LEU A 43 10.28 12.51 -4.91
N TYR A 44 9.26 11.67 -5.04
CA TYR A 44 7.96 11.87 -4.43
C TYR A 44 7.96 11.51 -2.94
N THR A 45 7.16 12.22 -2.14
CA THR A 45 6.86 11.88 -0.74
C THR A 45 5.41 12.24 -0.46
N GLY A 46 4.64 11.31 0.08
CA GLY A 46 3.21 11.49 0.37
C GLY A 46 2.39 10.24 0.12
N GLU A 47 1.07 10.41 0.15
CA GLU A 47 0.12 9.33 -0.13
C GLU A 47 0.04 9.06 -1.64
N TYR A 48 0.09 7.80 -2.03
CA TYR A 48 -0.13 7.37 -3.39
C TYR A 48 -1.35 6.46 -3.45
N ARG A 49 -2.22 6.71 -4.43
CA ARG A 49 -3.44 5.93 -4.68
C ARG A 49 -3.55 5.58 -6.15
N GLU A 50 -3.97 4.35 -6.42
CA GLU A 50 -4.45 3.93 -7.75
C GLU A 50 -5.91 3.54 -7.66
N TYR A 51 -6.63 3.70 -8.76
CA TYR A 51 -8.04 3.37 -8.87
C TYR A 51 -8.27 2.39 -10.02
N TYR A 52 -9.30 1.56 -9.89
CA TYR A 52 -9.82 0.76 -10.99
C TYR A 52 -10.55 1.64 -12.01
N GLU A 53 -10.84 1.09 -13.20
CA GLU A 53 -11.61 1.79 -14.24
C GLU A 53 -13.00 2.23 -13.77
N ASN A 54 -13.60 1.48 -12.84
CA ASN A 54 -14.89 1.81 -12.23
C ASN A 54 -14.80 2.90 -11.14
N GLY A 55 -13.60 3.42 -10.85
CA GLY A 55 -13.35 4.45 -9.84
C GLY A 55 -13.18 3.96 -8.40
N SER A 56 -13.31 2.65 -8.13
CA SER A 56 -13.01 2.09 -6.81
C SER A 56 -11.52 2.14 -6.49
N LEU A 57 -11.17 2.26 -5.21
CA LEU A 57 -9.78 2.30 -4.78
C LEU A 57 -9.13 0.94 -5.06
N LYS A 58 -8.00 0.92 -5.77
CA LYS A 58 -7.26 -0.29 -6.10
C LYS A 58 -6.07 -0.50 -5.17
N LEU A 59 -5.40 0.58 -4.83
CA LEU A 59 -4.16 0.55 -4.06
C LEU A 59 -4.04 1.86 -3.29
N GLU A 60 -3.59 1.79 -2.04
CA GLU A 60 -3.05 2.95 -1.33
C GLU A 60 -1.78 2.62 -0.55
N MET A 61 -0.84 3.56 -0.51
CA MET A 61 0.39 3.44 0.26
C MET A 61 0.98 4.80 0.59
N GLN A 62 1.95 4.83 1.51
CA GLN A 62 2.79 6.00 1.75
C GLN A 62 4.12 5.82 1.02
N ILE A 63 4.61 6.90 0.42
CA ILE A 63 5.92 6.97 -0.24
C ILE A 63 6.77 7.97 0.53
N LYS A 64 8.04 7.62 0.75
CA LYS A 64 9.05 8.49 1.34
C LYS A 64 10.30 8.47 0.48
N ASN A 65 10.72 9.63 0.00
CA ASN A 65 11.88 9.80 -0.86
C ASN A 65 11.88 8.83 -2.06
N GLY A 66 10.75 8.73 -2.73
CA GLY A 66 10.57 7.90 -3.91
C GLY A 66 10.44 6.40 -3.64
N SER A 67 10.42 5.95 -2.39
CA SER A 67 10.27 4.53 -2.04
C SER A 67 9.05 4.29 -1.14
N PRO A 68 8.36 3.14 -1.24
CA PRO A 68 7.29 2.77 -0.32
C PRO A 68 7.76 2.74 1.15
N GLU A 69 6.93 3.23 2.06
CA GLU A 69 7.19 3.30 3.50
C GLU A 69 5.89 3.03 4.27
N GLY A 70 5.95 2.24 5.34
CA GLY A 70 4.77 1.94 6.15
C GLY A 70 3.75 1.06 5.42
N THR A 71 2.47 1.29 5.69
CA THR A 71 1.39 0.41 5.21
C THR A 71 1.14 0.55 3.72
N TYR A 72 0.92 -0.59 3.08
CA TYR A 72 0.54 -0.72 1.68
C TYR A 72 -0.68 -1.63 1.61
N VAL A 73 -1.75 -1.15 1.02
CA VAL A 73 -3.02 -1.89 0.90
C VAL A 73 -3.40 -2.01 -0.56
N VAL A 74 -3.76 -3.23 -0.97
CA VAL A 74 -4.43 -3.52 -2.24
C VAL A 74 -5.85 -3.89 -1.92
N TYR A 75 -6.79 -3.41 -2.72
CA TYR A 75 -8.21 -3.69 -2.56
C TYR A 75 -8.74 -4.51 -3.73
N PHE A 76 -9.85 -5.20 -3.51
CA PHE A 76 -10.74 -5.63 -4.59
C PHE A 76 -11.56 -4.44 -5.09
N ASP A 77 -12.20 -4.58 -6.25
CA ASP A 77 -13.07 -3.55 -6.83
C ASP A 77 -14.36 -3.30 -6.01
N ASN A 78 -14.68 -4.22 -5.08
CA ASN A 78 -15.71 -4.07 -4.06
C ASN A 78 -15.24 -3.28 -2.81
N ASN A 79 -14.06 -2.65 -2.85
CA ASN A 79 -13.40 -1.89 -1.79
C ASN A 79 -12.99 -2.69 -0.54
N LYS A 80 -13.08 -4.02 -0.54
CA LYS A 80 -12.52 -4.83 0.56
C LYS A 80 -11.01 -5.00 0.38
N PRO A 81 -10.22 -5.06 1.47
CA PRO A 81 -8.80 -5.36 1.38
C PRO A 81 -8.57 -6.72 0.73
N LYS A 82 -7.73 -6.74 -0.31
CA LYS A 82 -7.18 -7.95 -0.93
C LYS A 82 -5.86 -8.34 -0.29
N GLU A 83 -5.02 -7.33 -0.02
CA GLU A 83 -3.69 -7.52 0.52
C GLU A 83 -3.33 -6.36 1.43
N ILE A 84 -2.76 -6.64 2.59
CA ILE A 84 -2.19 -5.64 3.49
C ILE A 84 -0.75 -6.05 3.77
N ARG A 85 0.19 -5.16 3.49
CA ARG A 85 1.61 -5.36 3.77
C ARG A 85 2.24 -4.10 4.31
N SER A 86 3.50 -4.19 4.73
CA SER A 86 4.25 -3.06 5.22
C SER A 86 5.64 -3.01 4.59
N TYR A 87 6.11 -1.78 4.39
CA TYR A 87 7.41 -1.46 3.86
C TYR A 87 8.23 -0.67 4.87
N LYS A 88 9.54 -0.83 4.78
CA LYS A 88 10.51 0.00 5.49
C LYS A 88 11.66 0.29 4.53
N SER A 89 11.87 1.56 4.21
CA SER A 89 12.89 2.01 3.26
C SER A 89 12.78 1.29 1.90
N GLY A 90 11.56 1.10 1.39
CA GLY A 90 11.30 0.42 0.12
C GLY A 90 11.34 -1.12 0.16
N GLN A 91 11.64 -1.74 1.31
CA GLN A 91 11.69 -3.20 1.45
C GLN A 91 10.50 -3.75 2.22
N PHE A 92 10.01 -4.93 1.86
CA PHE A 92 8.94 -5.62 2.59
C PHE A 92 9.44 -5.92 4.01
N HIS A 93 8.66 -5.49 4.99
CA HIS A 93 9.01 -5.60 6.39
C HIS A 93 7.76 -5.69 7.26
N GLY A 94 7.73 -6.65 8.18
CA GLY A 94 6.59 -6.91 9.06
C GLY A 94 5.61 -7.91 8.47
N ILE A 95 4.35 -7.78 8.87
CA ILE A 95 3.30 -8.75 8.52
C ILE A 95 2.67 -8.39 7.16
N TRP A 96 2.54 -9.42 6.34
CA TRP A 96 1.77 -9.46 5.11
C TRP A 96 0.54 -10.34 5.34
N ARG A 97 -0.63 -9.88 4.87
CA ARG A 97 -1.90 -10.63 4.92
C ARG A 97 -2.59 -10.54 3.57
N SER A 98 -3.22 -11.63 3.16
CA SER A 98 -4.10 -11.67 1.98
C SER A 98 -5.48 -12.19 2.35
N TYR A 99 -6.50 -11.62 1.73
CA TYR A 99 -7.89 -11.96 1.96
C TYR A 99 -8.58 -12.35 0.65
N ASN A 100 -9.68 -13.10 0.74
CA ASN A 100 -10.58 -13.32 -0.39
C ASN A 100 -11.61 -12.16 -0.52
N GLU A 101 -12.45 -12.21 -1.55
CA GLU A 101 -13.48 -11.18 -1.80
C GLU A 101 -14.56 -11.11 -0.71
N ASP A 102 -14.69 -12.14 0.13
CA ASP A 102 -15.59 -12.12 1.29
C ASP A 102 -14.96 -11.40 2.49
N GLY A 103 -13.64 -11.22 2.50
CA GLY A 103 -12.85 -10.65 3.60
C GLY A 103 -12.26 -11.70 4.53
N LEU A 104 -12.33 -12.98 4.17
CA LEU A 104 -11.71 -14.08 4.90
C LEU A 104 -10.19 -14.04 4.70
N LEU A 105 -9.42 -14.19 5.79
CA LEU A 105 -7.96 -14.29 5.75
C LEU A 105 -7.55 -15.63 5.12
N ILE A 106 -6.83 -15.58 4.00
CA ILE A 106 -6.36 -16.78 3.27
C ILE A 106 -4.88 -17.05 3.55
N SER A 107 -4.09 -16.02 3.86
CA SER A 107 -2.67 -16.20 4.14
C SER A 107 -2.09 -15.08 4.98
N GLU A 108 -1.13 -15.42 5.83
CA GLU A 108 -0.39 -14.51 6.70
C GLU A 108 1.09 -14.90 6.66
N ALA A 109 1.94 -13.90 6.54
CA ALA A 109 3.37 -14.06 6.36
C ALA A 109 4.11 -12.96 7.09
N GLU A 110 5.23 -13.28 7.73
CA GLU A 110 6.18 -12.27 8.17
C GLU A 110 7.34 -12.13 7.17
N TYR A 111 7.76 -10.90 6.97
CA TYR A 111 8.87 -10.51 6.11
C TYR A 111 9.86 -9.63 6.88
N LYS A 112 11.15 -9.80 6.57
CA LYS A 112 12.23 -8.96 7.05
C LYS A 112 13.19 -8.66 5.91
N ASN A 113 13.16 -7.43 5.44
CA ASN A 113 14.02 -6.93 4.35
C ASN A 113 13.87 -7.81 3.10
N ASP A 114 12.64 -7.91 2.60
CA ASP A 114 12.24 -8.71 1.42
C ASP A 114 12.34 -10.24 1.57
N LYS A 115 12.81 -10.73 2.71
CA LYS A 115 12.95 -12.17 2.97
C LYS A 115 11.85 -12.67 3.90
N LYS A 116 11.30 -13.85 3.60
CA LYS A 116 10.40 -14.55 4.53
C LYS A 116 11.08 -14.73 5.88
N HIS A 117 10.38 -14.40 6.94
CA HIS A 117 10.84 -14.51 8.30
C HIS A 117 9.66 -14.95 9.18
N GLY A 118 9.93 -15.58 10.32
CA GLY A 118 8.87 -15.99 11.24
C GLY A 118 7.93 -17.04 10.67
N THR A 119 6.67 -16.99 11.11
CA THR A 119 5.65 -17.98 10.77
C THR A 119 4.85 -17.57 9.54
N TRP A 120 4.59 -18.54 8.69
CA TRP A 120 3.73 -18.46 7.51
C TRP A 120 2.53 -19.36 7.71
N ARG A 121 1.34 -18.82 7.52
CA ARG A 121 0.08 -19.56 7.65
C ARG A 121 -0.76 -19.40 6.40
N ILE A 122 -1.40 -20.48 5.98
CA ILE A 122 -2.34 -20.50 4.86
C ILE A 122 -3.60 -21.20 5.33
N TRP A 123 -4.74 -20.57 5.10
CA TRP A 123 -6.08 -21.10 5.41
C TRP A 123 -6.85 -21.38 4.13
N ASP A 124 -7.78 -22.32 4.16
CA ASP A 124 -8.74 -22.53 3.07
C ASP A 124 -9.97 -21.61 3.21
N GLU A 125 -10.91 -21.74 2.26
CA GLU A 125 -12.14 -20.96 2.19
C GLU A 125 -13.08 -21.16 3.40
N ASN A 126 -12.89 -22.23 4.17
CA ASN A 126 -13.64 -22.49 5.40
C ASN A 126 -12.92 -21.95 6.65
N GLY A 127 -11.77 -21.29 6.47
CA GLY A 127 -10.94 -20.80 7.55
C GLY A 127 -10.13 -21.90 8.25
N VAL A 128 -10.02 -23.10 7.66
CA VAL A 128 -9.23 -24.18 8.23
C VAL A 128 -7.76 -23.96 7.88
N LEU A 129 -6.89 -23.94 8.90
CA LEU A 129 -5.44 -23.82 8.71
C LEU A 129 -4.93 -25.03 7.92
N ARG A 130 -4.30 -24.80 6.77
CA ARG A 130 -3.79 -25.87 5.89
C ARG A 130 -2.30 -26.05 5.98
N TYR A 131 -1.59 -24.94 6.18
CA TYR A 131 -0.13 -24.94 6.28
C TYR A 131 0.33 -24.00 7.36
N GLU A 132 1.28 -24.46 8.17
CA GLU A 132 2.08 -23.63 9.06
C GLU A 132 3.54 -23.94 8.77
N MET A 133 4.26 -22.91 8.36
CA MET A 133 5.64 -22.99 7.91
C MET A 133 6.46 -21.97 8.69
N HIS A 134 7.73 -22.25 8.90
CA HIS A 134 8.63 -21.35 9.61
C HIS A 134 9.85 -21.05 8.75
N TYR A 135 10.22 -19.76 8.74
CA TYR A 135 11.32 -19.24 7.94
C TYR A 135 12.26 -18.38 8.78
N ASN A 136 13.55 -18.43 8.46
CA ASN A 136 14.54 -17.50 8.98
C ASN A 136 15.36 -16.92 7.82
N ASN A 137 15.11 -15.66 7.49
CA ASN A 137 15.79 -14.91 6.42
C ASN A 137 15.75 -15.66 5.08
N GLY A 138 14.56 -16.17 4.72
CA GLY A 138 14.31 -16.91 3.49
C GLY A 138 14.55 -18.42 3.58
N ASN A 139 15.27 -18.89 4.59
CA ASN A 139 15.54 -20.32 4.78
C ASN A 139 14.40 -21.01 5.51
N LYS A 140 14.02 -22.21 5.06
CA LYS A 140 13.08 -23.07 5.78
C LYS A 140 13.71 -23.54 7.08
N VAL A 141 13.00 -23.42 8.19
CA VAL A 141 13.47 -23.86 9.51
C VAL A 141 12.33 -24.50 10.29
N GLY A 142 12.67 -25.27 11.33
CA GLY A 142 11.70 -25.75 12.30
C GLY A 142 10.81 -26.85 11.74
N VAL A 143 9.60 -26.99 12.28
CA VAL A 143 8.65 -28.03 11.86
C VAL A 143 7.54 -27.39 11.06
N TRP A 144 7.46 -27.75 9.79
CA TRP A 144 6.36 -27.39 8.93
C TRP A 144 5.24 -28.40 9.09
N LYS A 145 4.00 -27.93 9.14
CA LYS A 145 2.82 -28.73 9.42
C LYS A 145 1.77 -28.54 8.33
N MET A 146 1.03 -29.62 8.06
CA MET A 146 -0.04 -29.69 7.09
C MET A 146 -1.27 -30.31 7.74
N TRP A 147 -2.44 -29.72 7.48
CA TRP A 147 -3.72 -30.24 7.95
C TRP A 147 -4.66 -30.52 6.79
N ASN A 148 -5.63 -31.40 7.00
CA ASN A 148 -6.73 -31.64 6.07
C ASN A 148 -7.92 -30.68 6.30
N GLU A 149 -9.00 -30.86 5.54
CA GLU A 149 -10.23 -30.03 5.62
C GLU A 149 -10.97 -30.19 6.96
N LYS A 150 -10.69 -31.25 7.72
CA LYS A 150 -11.25 -31.50 9.06
C LYS A 150 -10.38 -30.95 10.18
N ALA A 151 -9.38 -30.13 9.84
CA ALA A 151 -8.37 -29.61 10.78
C ALA A 151 -7.53 -30.70 11.47
N GLU A 152 -7.41 -31.88 10.87
CA GLU A 152 -6.57 -32.97 11.37
C GLU A 152 -5.17 -32.86 10.77
N LEU A 153 -4.14 -32.99 11.61
CA LEU A 153 -2.74 -32.95 11.16
C LEU A 153 -2.47 -34.17 10.27
N THR A 154 -2.09 -33.93 9.02
CA THR A 154 -1.80 -34.99 8.03
C THR A 154 -0.33 -35.13 7.70
N GLY A 155 0.48 -34.14 8.06
CA GLY A 155 1.91 -34.27 7.86
C GLY A 155 2.72 -33.22 8.58
N GLU A 156 3.96 -33.59 8.87
CA GLU A 156 4.98 -32.70 9.38
C GLU A 156 6.30 -32.93 8.67
N LYS A 157 7.12 -31.88 8.58
CA LYS A 157 8.46 -31.95 8.03
C LYS A 157 9.40 -31.04 8.78
N LYS A 158 10.51 -31.61 9.27
CA LYS A 158 11.56 -30.86 9.95
C LYS A 158 12.59 -30.31 8.96
N TYR A 159 12.97 -29.06 9.16
CA TYR A 159 14.00 -28.32 8.42
C TYR A 159 15.05 -27.75 9.38
#